data_AF-A0A833XBI0-F1
#
_entry.id   AF-A0A833XBI0-F1
#
_cell.length_a   1.000
_cell.length_b   1.000
_cell.length_c   1.000
_cell.angle_alpha   90.00
_cell.angle_beta   90.00
_cell.angle_gamma   90.00
#
_symmetry.space_group_name_H-M   'P 1'
#
loop_
_entity.id
_entity.type
_entity.pdbx_description
1 polymer ?
#
loop_
_entity_poly.entity_id
_entity_poly.type
_entity_poly.pdbx_seq_one_letter_code
_entity_poly.pdbx_strand_id
1 'polypeptide(L)'
;MRQVVMLDEGLSILEEGIVKAKNILIGHPPKALFSSEDYMKFYNCVYTMCSQRPPYDYSGELYERYKTALEESIVSVPPTGGQDISKAAKQPCNPRYSPSLGYYVHYPREPFQTLRDLPSSLTPLRNKVVQPSNTANYHCAARKTKVCHQQKKKKVLPSLNDKHDACLLADLQQMWTNYKVMTKCLSGFFLYLDHHFVVRRNLPSLNDLATISFHNLVWSKLYGNFLDAAISLINQDRNGKQVQQDLLKDVLTFSTFFAEIGEQKIEYYETFEQIMLKEAASYYAQLASELLCCRSYTDYIQTVAWLLIQERERSGRYLQQGSVEKLLEIVKRKLMDETALLLVEKQKAECHDTATYQDLLSKCAGMSLGEESSVSPLTQWPFPQ
;
A
#
# COMPACT_ATOMS: atom_id res chain seq x y z
N MET A 1 -48.08 -19.82 -14.13
CA MET A 1 -46.94 -20.57 -13.55
C MET A 1 -45.69 -19.73 -13.79
N ARG A 2 -44.84 -19.52 -12.78
CA ARG A 2 -43.49 -19.00 -13.04
C ARG A 2 -42.72 -20.09 -13.79
N GLN A 3 -42.06 -19.73 -14.88
CA GLN A 3 -41.22 -20.65 -15.64
C GLN A 3 -40.03 -21.08 -14.77
N VAL A 4 -39.73 -22.37 -14.75
CA VAL A 4 -38.56 -22.92 -14.05
C VAL A 4 -37.33 -22.63 -14.90
N VAL A 5 -36.34 -21.99 -14.31
CA VAL A 5 -35.00 -21.81 -14.89
C VAL A 5 -34.20 -23.06 -14.56
N MET A 6 -33.72 -23.73 -15.60
CA MET A 6 -32.87 -24.92 -15.45
C MET A 6 -31.45 -24.49 -15.03
N LEU A 7 -30.72 -25.41 -14.36
CA LEU A 7 -29.39 -25.11 -13.85
C LEU A 7 -28.44 -24.61 -14.94
N ASP A 8 -28.36 -25.32 -16.07
CA ASP A 8 -27.46 -24.97 -17.18
C ASP A 8 -27.79 -23.60 -17.80
N GLU A 9 -29.08 -23.30 -17.95
CA GLU A 9 -29.56 -22.02 -18.47
C GLU A 9 -29.17 -20.87 -17.54
N GLY A 10 -29.44 -21.03 -16.24
CA GLY A 10 -29.11 -20.03 -15.24
C GLY A 10 -27.59 -19.81 -15.10
N LEU A 11 -26.82 -20.89 -15.07
CA LEU A 11 -25.35 -20.81 -15.02
C LEU A 11 -24.79 -20.14 -16.27
N SER A 12 -25.34 -20.40 -17.47
CA SER A 12 -24.92 -19.71 -18.69
C SER A 12 -25.16 -18.21 -18.63
N ILE A 13 -26.25 -17.77 -18.01
CA ILE A 13 -26.54 -16.33 -17.79
C ILE A 13 -25.53 -15.73 -16.82
N LEU A 14 -25.25 -16.40 -15.71
CA LEU A 14 -24.32 -15.92 -14.69
C LEU A 14 -22.88 -15.91 -15.18
N GLU A 15 -22.50 -16.82 -16.07
CA GLU A 15 -21.16 -16.88 -16.65
C GLU A 15 -20.81 -15.59 -17.41
N GLU A 16 -21.79 -14.97 -18.09
CA GLU A 16 -21.61 -13.67 -18.73
C GLU A 16 -21.15 -12.61 -17.72
N GLY A 17 -21.80 -12.56 -16.55
CA GLY A 17 -21.45 -11.65 -15.46
C GLY A 17 -20.10 -11.97 -14.83
N ILE A 18 -19.81 -13.26 -14.63
CA ILE A 18 -18.54 -13.73 -14.04
C ILE A 18 -17.36 -13.38 -14.94
N VAL A 19 -17.46 -13.64 -16.24
CA VAL A 19 -16.41 -13.29 -17.22
C VAL A 19 -16.18 -11.78 -17.27
N LYS A 20 -17.25 -10.97 -17.28
CA LYS A 20 -17.13 -9.51 -17.18
C LYS A 20 -16.42 -9.11 -15.89
N ALA A 21 -16.77 -9.70 -14.75
CA ALA A 21 -16.18 -9.37 -13.45
C ALA A 21 -14.69 -9.73 -13.41
N LYS A 22 -14.27 -10.87 -13.97
CA LYS A 22 -12.85 -11.27 -14.06
C LYS A 22 -11.98 -10.20 -14.75
N ASN A 23 -12.54 -9.39 -15.66
CA ASN A 23 -11.80 -8.28 -16.29
C ASN A 23 -11.44 -7.13 -15.32
N ILE A 24 -12.09 -7.04 -14.17
CA ILE A 24 -11.74 -6.06 -13.12
C ILE A 24 -10.36 -6.37 -12.54
N LEU A 25 -9.98 -7.65 -12.42
CA LEU A 25 -8.68 -8.03 -11.89
C LEU A 25 -7.51 -7.50 -12.72
N ILE A 26 -7.69 -7.44 -14.04
CA ILE A 26 -6.70 -6.87 -14.97
C ILE A 26 -6.83 -5.34 -15.13
N GLY A 27 -7.67 -4.68 -14.32
CA GLY A 27 -7.74 -3.23 -14.21
C GLY A 27 -8.89 -2.54 -14.96
N HIS A 28 -9.86 -3.28 -15.51
CA HIS A 28 -11.03 -2.64 -16.13
C HIS A 28 -11.99 -2.10 -15.05
N PRO A 29 -12.45 -0.84 -15.15
CA PRO A 29 -13.33 -0.27 -14.14
C PRO A 29 -14.73 -0.89 -14.22
N PRO A 30 -15.40 -1.18 -13.07
CA PRO A 30 -16.72 -1.82 -13.06
C PRO A 30 -17.79 -1.08 -13.86
N LYS A 31 -17.75 0.26 -13.83
CA LYS A 31 -18.71 1.12 -14.55
C LYS A 31 -18.65 0.96 -16.07
N ALA A 32 -17.52 0.50 -16.61
CA ALA A 32 -17.38 0.22 -18.04
C ALA A 32 -17.83 -1.20 -18.41
N LEU A 33 -17.99 -2.08 -17.42
CA LEU A 33 -18.31 -3.49 -17.61
C LEU A 33 -19.78 -3.80 -17.33
N PHE A 34 -20.41 -3.05 -16.43
CA PHE A 34 -21.75 -3.34 -15.95
C PHE A 34 -22.66 -2.10 -15.97
N SER A 35 -23.84 -2.29 -16.53
CA SER A 35 -25.00 -1.40 -16.38
C SER A 35 -25.87 -1.83 -15.20
N SER A 36 -26.81 -0.98 -14.79
CA SER A 36 -27.81 -1.36 -13.78
C SER A 36 -28.68 -2.54 -14.26
N GLU A 37 -28.95 -2.62 -15.57
CA GLU A 37 -29.71 -3.72 -16.18
C GLU A 37 -28.95 -5.05 -16.05
N ASP A 38 -27.63 -5.06 -16.25
CA ASP A 38 -26.79 -6.24 -16.04
C ASP A 38 -26.89 -6.75 -14.59
N TYR A 39 -26.72 -5.86 -13.60
CA TYR A 39 -26.82 -6.24 -12.18
C TYR A 39 -28.19 -6.83 -11.85
N MET A 40 -29.27 -6.21 -12.32
CA MET A 40 -30.63 -6.72 -12.12
C MET A 40 -30.83 -8.06 -12.81
N LYS A 41 -30.31 -8.25 -14.02
CA LYS A 41 -30.36 -9.52 -14.76
C LYS A 41 -29.72 -10.65 -13.96
N PHE A 42 -28.49 -10.46 -13.49
CA PHE A 42 -27.76 -11.50 -12.75
C PHE A 42 -28.38 -11.76 -11.38
N TYR A 43 -28.74 -10.72 -10.63
CA TYR A 43 -29.39 -10.87 -9.33
C TYR A 43 -30.75 -11.58 -9.45
N ASN A 44 -31.59 -11.20 -10.42
CA ASN A 44 -32.89 -11.82 -10.65
C ASN A 44 -32.75 -13.29 -11.07
N CYS A 45 -31.70 -13.63 -11.83
CA CYS A 45 -31.39 -15.02 -12.17
C CYS A 45 -31.11 -15.84 -10.91
N VAL A 46 -30.18 -15.40 -10.05
CA VAL A 46 -29.87 -16.06 -8.77
C VAL A 46 -31.13 -16.16 -7.88
N TYR A 47 -31.85 -15.05 -7.70
CA TYR A 47 -33.09 -15.01 -6.92
C TYR A 47 -34.12 -16.02 -7.42
N THR A 48 -34.32 -16.10 -8.74
CA THR A 48 -35.30 -17.02 -9.34
C THR A 48 -34.88 -18.47 -9.09
N MET A 49 -33.61 -18.81 -9.34
CA MET A 49 -33.09 -20.16 -9.14
C MET A 49 -33.13 -20.61 -7.66
N CYS A 50 -32.89 -19.70 -6.71
CA CYS A 50 -32.93 -20.01 -5.28
C CYS A 50 -34.35 -20.04 -4.70
N SER A 51 -35.31 -19.36 -5.33
CA SER A 51 -36.71 -19.30 -4.86
C SER A 51 -37.61 -20.35 -5.51
N GLN A 52 -37.06 -21.17 -6.41
CA GLN A 52 -37.73 -22.31 -7.01
C GLN A 52 -38.05 -23.38 -5.97
N ARG A 53 -39.15 -24.12 -6.20
CA ARG A 53 -39.52 -25.24 -5.32
C ARG A 53 -38.63 -26.45 -5.60
N PRO A 54 -38.36 -27.30 -4.58
CA PRO A 54 -37.69 -28.58 -4.79
C PRO A 54 -38.37 -29.38 -5.92
N PRO A 55 -37.60 -30.07 -6.78
CA PRO A 55 -36.16 -30.33 -6.72
C PRO A 55 -35.26 -29.23 -7.36
N TYR A 56 -35.82 -28.08 -7.73
CA TYR A 56 -35.12 -27.07 -8.53
C TYR A 56 -34.54 -25.90 -7.71
N ASP A 57 -34.35 -26.07 -6.40
CA ASP A 57 -33.63 -25.11 -5.56
C ASP A 57 -32.13 -25.34 -5.74
N TYR A 58 -31.46 -24.42 -6.44
CA TYR A 58 -30.04 -24.52 -6.78
C TYR A 58 -29.13 -23.67 -5.89
N SER A 59 -29.59 -23.31 -4.68
CA SER A 59 -28.84 -22.41 -3.79
C SER A 59 -27.43 -22.93 -3.46
N GLY A 60 -27.29 -24.26 -3.29
CA GLY A 60 -26.00 -24.88 -2.98
C GLY A 60 -25.03 -24.87 -4.17
N GLU A 61 -25.53 -25.23 -5.35
CA GLU A 61 -24.77 -25.23 -6.60
C GLU A 61 -24.29 -23.82 -6.96
N LEU A 62 -25.13 -22.80 -6.71
CA LEU A 62 -24.76 -21.40 -6.94
C LEU A 62 -23.70 -20.90 -5.95
N TYR A 63 -23.73 -21.36 -4.69
CA TYR A 63 -22.68 -21.06 -3.70
C TYR A 63 -21.34 -21.68 -4.12
N GLU A 64 -21.33 -22.94 -4.53
CA GLU A 64 -20.11 -23.60 -5.03
C GLU A 64 -19.61 -22.97 -6.35
N ARG A 65 -20.53 -22.56 -7.25
CA ARG A 65 -20.15 -21.81 -8.46
C ARG A 65 -19.47 -20.50 -8.13
N TYR A 66 -19.98 -19.74 -7.16
CA TYR A 66 -19.35 -18.50 -6.70
C TYR A 66 -17.93 -18.77 -6.18
N LYS A 67 -17.76 -19.77 -5.31
CA LYS A 67 -16.44 -20.18 -4.81
C LYS A 67 -15.48 -20.51 -5.96
N THR A 68 -15.93 -21.32 -6.90
CA THR A 68 -15.13 -21.74 -8.07
C THR A 68 -14.77 -20.52 -8.94
N ALA A 69 -15.69 -19.56 -9.12
CA ALA A 69 -15.44 -18.34 -9.89
C ALA A 69 -14.31 -17.50 -9.27
N LEU A 70 -14.25 -17.41 -7.93
CA LEU A 70 -13.19 -16.72 -7.21
C LEU A 70 -11.83 -17.39 -7.44
N GLU A 71 -11.76 -18.71 -7.29
CA GLU A 71 -10.51 -19.46 -7.46
C GLU A 71 -10.02 -19.38 -8.91
N GLU A 72 -10.92 -19.56 -9.87
CA GLU A 72 -10.65 -19.37 -11.30
C GLU A 72 -10.17 -17.94 -11.57
N SER A 73 -10.77 -16.91 -10.99
CA SER A 73 -10.36 -15.53 -11.27
C SER A 73 -8.89 -15.26 -10.87
N ILE A 74 -8.40 -15.94 -9.84
CA ILE A 74 -7.03 -15.82 -9.33
C ILE A 74 -6.06 -16.68 -10.16
N VAL A 75 -6.44 -17.92 -10.47
CA VAL A 75 -5.57 -18.91 -11.16
C VAL A 75 -5.60 -18.74 -12.69
N SER A 76 -6.77 -18.42 -13.23
CA SER A 76 -7.09 -18.46 -14.66
C SER A 76 -7.28 -17.07 -15.27
N VAL A 77 -6.29 -16.19 -15.13
CA VAL A 77 -6.15 -15.11 -16.12
C VAL A 77 -5.12 -15.52 -17.19
N PRO A 78 -5.37 -16.50 -18.08
CA PRO A 78 -4.59 -16.63 -19.29
C PRO A 78 -4.92 -15.47 -20.25
N PRO A 79 -4.02 -15.14 -21.19
CA PRO A 79 -4.29 -14.14 -22.21
C PRO A 79 -5.42 -14.65 -23.09
N THR A 80 -6.64 -14.15 -22.94
CA THR A 80 -7.67 -14.43 -23.94
C THR A 80 -7.25 -13.78 -25.25
N GLY A 81 -7.07 -14.67 -26.23
CA GLY A 81 -6.58 -14.43 -27.57
C GLY A 81 -7.52 -13.58 -28.41
N GLY A 82 -7.02 -13.25 -29.59
CA GLY A 82 -7.55 -12.23 -30.48
C GLY A 82 -8.97 -12.49 -30.96
N GLN A 83 -9.71 -11.40 -31.07
CA GLN A 83 -10.49 -11.17 -32.27
C GLN A 83 -9.84 -10.02 -33.02
N ASP A 84 -9.37 -10.34 -34.22
CA ASP A 84 -8.99 -9.39 -35.24
C ASP A 84 -10.11 -8.37 -35.46
N ILE A 85 -9.80 -7.10 -35.26
CA ILE A 85 -10.43 -6.01 -36.00
C ILE A 85 -9.30 -5.21 -36.64
N SER A 86 -8.62 -5.85 -37.60
CA SER A 86 -7.95 -5.11 -38.65
C SER A 86 -9.00 -4.46 -39.54
N LYS A 87 -9.29 -3.17 -39.30
CA LYS A 87 -9.66 -2.14 -40.29
C LYS A 87 -10.26 -0.93 -39.58
N ALA A 88 -9.48 0.14 -39.45
CA ALA A 88 -9.90 1.50 -39.81
C ALA A 88 -8.75 2.51 -39.61
N ALA A 89 -8.34 3.09 -40.74
CA ALA A 89 -7.78 4.43 -40.95
C ALA A 89 -6.81 5.04 -39.92
N LYS A 90 -5.56 5.20 -40.37
CA LYS A 90 -4.61 6.21 -39.90
C LYS A 90 -5.20 7.62 -40.07
N GLN A 91 -5.21 8.44 -39.02
CA GLN A 91 -4.95 9.88 -39.12
C GLN A 91 -4.55 10.49 -37.77
N PRO A 92 -3.74 11.59 -37.77
CA PRO A 92 -2.84 11.90 -36.67
C PRO A 92 -3.47 12.78 -35.58
N CYS A 93 -2.97 12.61 -34.37
CA CYS A 93 -3.28 13.43 -33.20
C CYS A 93 -2.87 14.89 -33.43
N ASN A 94 -3.76 15.82 -33.10
CA ASN A 94 -3.44 17.23 -32.89
C ASN A 94 -3.87 17.61 -31.45
N PRO A 95 -3.00 18.21 -30.61
CA PRO A 95 -3.27 18.37 -29.19
C PRO A 95 -3.92 19.73 -28.92
N ARG A 96 -5.11 19.77 -28.32
CA ARG A 96 -5.71 21.01 -27.83
C ARG A 96 -6.62 20.79 -26.61
N TYR A 97 -6.21 21.39 -25.50
CA TYR A 97 -6.97 21.85 -24.32
C TYR A 97 -7.45 20.86 -23.24
N SER A 98 -6.76 20.89 -22.08
CA SER A 98 -7.35 21.03 -20.72
C SER A 98 -7.57 22.54 -20.44
N PRO A 99 -8.25 23.04 -19.37
CA PRO A 99 -8.64 22.44 -18.06
C PRO A 99 -10.09 22.78 -17.59
N SER A 100 -10.67 22.24 -16.51
CA SER A 100 -10.63 22.73 -15.10
C SER A 100 -11.84 22.12 -14.35
N LEU A 101 -11.68 21.43 -13.21
CA LEU A 101 -11.79 21.86 -11.79
C LEU A 101 -13.21 22.16 -11.22
N GLY A 102 -13.60 21.40 -10.18
CA GLY A 102 -14.65 21.68 -9.16
C GLY A 102 -16.09 21.39 -9.61
N TYR A 103 -16.97 20.69 -8.87
CA TYR A 103 -17.24 20.74 -7.42
C TYR A 103 -17.91 19.45 -6.90
N TYR A 104 -17.67 19.14 -5.62
CA TYR A 104 -18.52 18.31 -4.75
C TYR A 104 -19.96 18.83 -4.70
N VAL A 105 -20.99 17.95 -4.65
CA VAL A 105 -22.11 18.03 -3.67
C VAL A 105 -22.78 16.64 -3.48
N HIS A 106 -23.07 16.38 -2.21
CA HIS A 106 -23.92 15.38 -1.55
C HIS A 106 -25.17 14.83 -2.27
N TYR A 107 -25.46 13.55 -2.01
CA TYR A 107 -26.75 12.90 -2.21
C TYR A 107 -27.76 13.24 -1.09
N PRO A 108 -29.03 13.49 -1.43
CA PRO A 108 -30.15 13.22 -0.54
C PRO A 108 -31.05 12.08 -1.04
N ARG A 109 -31.61 11.34 -0.08
CA ARG A 109 -32.65 10.31 -0.25
C ARG A 109 -33.97 10.90 -0.80
N GLU A 110 -34.66 10.10 -1.63
CA GLU A 110 -36.07 10.09 -2.12
C GLU A 110 -37.17 10.72 -1.22
N PRO A 111 -38.45 10.97 -1.67
CA PRO A 111 -39.15 10.51 -2.90
C PRO A 111 -40.08 11.53 -3.64
N PHE A 112 -40.57 11.11 -4.83
CA PHE A 112 -41.73 11.56 -5.65
C PHE A 112 -42.68 12.69 -5.14
N GLN A 113 -42.91 13.73 -5.96
CA GLN A 113 -44.23 14.35 -6.26
C GLN A 113 -44.21 15.43 -7.39
N THR A 114 -45.18 15.30 -8.29
CA THR A 114 -45.83 16.20 -9.29
C THR A 114 -45.38 17.65 -9.59
N LEU A 115 -45.15 17.91 -10.89
CA LEU A 115 -45.66 19.02 -11.75
C LEU A 115 -46.15 20.34 -11.09
N ARG A 116 -45.43 21.46 -11.31
CA ARG A 116 -45.93 22.70 -11.95
C ARG A 116 -44.90 23.84 -12.06
N ASP A 117 -44.99 24.55 -13.19
CA ASP A 117 -44.70 25.97 -13.43
C ASP A 117 -43.26 26.51 -13.61
N LEU A 118 -42.97 26.89 -14.87
CA LEU A 118 -42.02 27.93 -15.31
C LEU A 118 -42.54 29.32 -14.89
N PRO A 119 -41.70 30.37 -14.68
CA PRO A 119 -41.26 31.21 -15.82
C PRO A 119 -39.86 31.87 -15.67
N SER A 120 -39.09 31.98 -16.76
CA SER A 120 -38.82 33.21 -17.57
C SER A 120 -38.04 34.35 -16.89
N SER A 121 -36.81 34.62 -17.35
CA SER A 121 -36.42 35.93 -17.94
C SER A 121 -34.93 36.02 -18.31
N LEU A 122 -34.70 36.57 -19.51
CA LEU A 122 -33.44 37.02 -20.11
C LEU A 122 -33.00 38.34 -19.46
N THR A 123 -31.72 38.71 -19.33
CA THR A 123 -30.85 39.24 -20.40
C THR A 123 -29.43 39.57 -19.87
N PRO A 124 -28.44 39.87 -20.76
CA PRO A 124 -26.99 39.81 -20.51
C PRO A 124 -26.25 41.16 -20.60
N LEU A 125 -25.05 41.26 -20.02
CA LEU A 125 -24.02 42.30 -20.24
C LEU A 125 -22.68 41.71 -19.72
N ARG A 126 -21.46 41.89 -20.25
CA ARG A 126 -20.87 42.77 -21.28
C ARG A 126 -19.40 42.30 -21.47
N ASN A 127 -18.91 42.32 -22.72
CA ASN A 127 -17.51 42.09 -23.08
C ASN A 127 -16.55 43.08 -22.41
N LYS A 128 -15.31 42.63 -22.14
CA LYS A 128 -14.09 43.42 -22.39
C LYS A 128 -12.87 42.50 -22.56
N VAL A 129 -12.26 42.63 -23.74
CA VAL A 129 -10.97 42.08 -24.16
C VAL A 129 -9.86 43.01 -23.68
N VAL A 130 -8.81 42.45 -23.07
CA VAL A 130 -7.47 43.08 -22.97
C VAL A 130 -6.43 41.96 -23.06
N GLN A 131 -5.49 42.08 -23.99
CA GLN A 131 -4.25 41.29 -24.04
C GLN A 131 -3.14 41.97 -23.20
N PRO A 132 -2.12 41.21 -22.78
CA PRO A 132 -0.76 41.66 -23.12
C PRO A 132 0.25 40.53 -23.46
N SER A 133 1.03 40.83 -24.49
CA SER A 133 2.50 40.71 -24.71
C SER A 133 3.42 39.80 -23.85
N ASN A 134 4.28 39.08 -24.60
CA ASN A 134 5.73 38.81 -24.45
C ASN A 134 6.32 38.31 -23.11
N THR A 135 6.95 37.13 -23.16
CA THR A 135 8.25 36.79 -22.50
C THR A 135 8.69 35.39 -23.00
N ALA A 136 9.82 35.30 -23.70
CA ALA A 136 11.15 34.96 -23.20
C ALA A 136 11.41 33.45 -23.00
N ASN A 137 12.40 32.96 -23.75
CA ASN A 137 12.98 31.62 -23.74
C ASN A 137 13.46 31.19 -22.35
N TYR A 138 13.09 29.96 -21.95
CA TYR A 138 13.96 29.11 -21.14
C TYR A 138 13.90 27.67 -21.67
N HIS A 139 15.03 27.21 -22.16
CA HIS A 139 15.37 25.79 -22.26
C HIS A 139 15.39 25.19 -20.85
N CYS A 140 14.64 24.11 -20.62
CA CYS A 140 14.92 23.19 -19.52
C CYS A 140 14.86 21.75 -20.03
N ALA A 141 15.97 21.05 -19.90
CA ALA A 141 16.16 19.67 -20.31
C ALA A 141 15.34 18.73 -19.42
N ALA A 142 14.29 18.12 -19.99
CA ALA A 142 13.54 17.07 -19.31
C ALA A 142 14.34 15.75 -19.30
N ARG A 143 14.89 15.39 -18.13
CA ARG A 143 15.28 14.00 -17.83
C ARG A 143 14.00 13.15 -17.82
N LYS A 144 13.85 12.26 -18.81
CA LYS A 144 12.77 11.27 -18.84
C LYS A 144 13.06 10.16 -17.83
N THR A 145 12.39 10.18 -16.69
CA THR A 145 12.18 8.98 -15.87
C THR A 145 11.31 8.01 -16.67
N LYS A 146 11.86 6.84 -17.00
CA LYS A 146 11.11 5.73 -17.63
C LYS A 146 10.10 5.21 -16.60
N VAL A 147 8.85 5.64 -16.73
CA VAL A 147 7.70 4.98 -16.10
C VAL A 147 7.46 3.67 -16.84
N CYS A 148 7.45 2.56 -16.10
CA CYS A 148 7.24 1.23 -16.62
C CYS A 148 5.77 1.06 -17.05
N HIS A 149 5.47 1.37 -18.32
CA HIS A 149 4.21 0.99 -18.95
C HIS A 149 4.51 0.08 -20.12
N GLN A 150 4.61 -1.22 -19.83
CA GLN A 150 4.43 -2.26 -20.82
C GLN A 150 3.26 -3.14 -20.38
N GLN A 151 2.08 -2.85 -20.94
CA GLN A 151 0.95 -3.78 -20.92
C GLN A 151 1.31 -5.00 -21.77
N LYS A 152 1.78 -6.06 -21.11
CA LYS A 152 1.80 -7.42 -21.66
C LYS A 152 0.80 -8.26 -20.88
N LYS A 153 -0.17 -8.86 -21.59
CA LYS A 153 -1.09 -9.85 -21.05
C LYS A 153 -0.27 -10.98 -20.40
N LYS A 154 -0.26 -11.05 -19.08
CA LYS A 154 0.38 -12.12 -18.31
C LYS A 154 -0.59 -12.62 -17.26
N LYS A 155 -0.53 -13.93 -16.98
CA LYS A 155 -1.20 -14.55 -15.83
C LYS A 155 -0.79 -13.81 -14.56
N VAL A 156 -1.78 -13.44 -13.73
CA VAL A 156 -1.58 -12.53 -12.60
C VAL A 156 -0.62 -13.13 -11.56
N LEU A 157 -0.83 -14.40 -11.18
CA LEU A 157 0.04 -15.11 -10.23
C LEU A 157 1.49 -15.32 -10.74
N PRO A 158 1.74 -15.89 -11.93
CA PRO A 158 3.09 -16.01 -12.48
C PRO A 158 3.81 -14.67 -12.68
N SER A 159 3.07 -13.59 -12.96
CA SER A 159 3.68 -12.27 -13.15
C SER A 159 4.16 -11.60 -11.86
N LEU A 160 3.72 -12.09 -10.69
CA LEU A 160 4.16 -11.60 -9.38
C LEU A 160 5.45 -12.31 -8.93
N ASN A 161 5.63 -13.58 -9.28
CA ASN A 161 6.77 -14.38 -8.79
C ASN A 161 8.14 -13.94 -9.33
N ASP A 162 8.17 -13.26 -10.47
CA ASP A 162 9.40 -12.75 -11.11
C ASP A 162 9.84 -11.36 -10.60
N LYS A 163 9.10 -10.77 -9.64
CA LYS A 163 9.29 -9.38 -9.19
C LYS A 163 9.84 -9.35 -7.76
N HIS A 164 10.60 -8.30 -7.45
CA HIS A 164 11.25 -8.10 -6.15
C HIS A 164 10.95 -6.71 -5.56
N ASP A 165 11.15 -6.58 -4.25
CA ASP A 165 11.06 -5.34 -3.46
C ASP A 165 9.73 -4.55 -3.67
N ALA A 166 9.83 -3.24 -3.89
CA ALA A 166 8.69 -2.33 -4.00
C ALA A 166 7.73 -2.67 -5.17
N CYS A 167 8.25 -3.21 -6.28
CA CYS A 167 7.41 -3.60 -7.41
C CYS A 167 6.48 -4.76 -7.05
N LEU A 168 7.00 -5.76 -6.33
CA LEU A 168 6.22 -6.88 -5.85
C LEU A 168 5.09 -6.42 -4.92
N LEU A 169 5.43 -5.54 -3.95
CA LEU A 169 4.46 -5.00 -3.00
C LEU A 169 3.37 -4.19 -3.69
N ALA A 170 3.74 -3.29 -4.61
CA ALA A 170 2.80 -2.44 -5.32
C ALA A 170 1.83 -3.25 -6.19
N ASP A 171 2.34 -4.25 -6.90
CA ASP A 171 1.49 -5.11 -7.73
C ASP A 171 0.57 -6.01 -6.89
N LEU A 172 1.03 -6.50 -5.74
CA LEU A 172 0.20 -7.26 -4.81
C LEU A 172 -0.92 -6.41 -4.23
N GLN A 173 -0.61 -5.18 -3.81
CA GLN A 173 -1.61 -4.23 -3.31
C GLN A 173 -2.63 -3.86 -4.40
N GLN A 174 -2.16 -3.62 -5.63
CA GLN A 174 -3.04 -3.31 -6.75
C GLN A 174 -3.95 -4.49 -7.08
N MET A 175 -3.42 -5.71 -7.11
CA MET A 175 -4.19 -6.92 -7.33
C MET A 175 -5.25 -7.10 -6.23
N TRP A 176 -4.89 -6.93 -4.95
CA TRP A 176 -5.85 -6.98 -3.85
C TRP A 176 -6.96 -5.93 -4.00
N THR A 177 -6.60 -4.72 -4.38
CA THR A 177 -7.57 -3.64 -4.61
C THR A 177 -8.56 -4.00 -5.72
N ASN A 178 -8.05 -4.50 -6.85
CA ASN A 178 -8.90 -4.96 -7.95
C ASN A 178 -9.76 -6.15 -7.54
N TYR A 179 -9.22 -7.08 -6.75
CA TYR A 179 -9.92 -8.25 -6.24
C TYR A 179 -11.09 -7.85 -5.32
N LYS A 180 -10.91 -6.91 -4.41
CA LYS A 180 -11.99 -6.35 -3.58
C LYS A 180 -13.13 -5.76 -4.41
N VAL A 181 -12.79 -5.07 -5.50
CA VAL A 181 -13.79 -4.49 -6.39
C VAL A 181 -14.54 -5.59 -7.15
N MET A 182 -13.81 -6.55 -7.72
CA MET A 182 -14.41 -7.69 -8.42
C MET A 182 -15.34 -8.50 -7.52
N THR A 183 -14.89 -8.83 -6.32
CA THR A 183 -15.65 -9.61 -5.34
C THR A 183 -16.90 -8.88 -4.91
N LYS A 184 -16.83 -7.56 -4.67
CA LYS A 184 -18.02 -6.74 -4.41
C LYS A 184 -19.04 -6.79 -5.56
N CYS A 185 -18.58 -6.78 -6.82
CA CYS A 185 -19.46 -6.94 -7.97
C CYS A 185 -20.11 -8.34 -8.00
N LEU A 186 -19.31 -9.39 -7.85
CA LEU A 186 -19.80 -10.78 -7.84
C LEU A 186 -20.76 -11.04 -6.68
N SER A 187 -20.41 -10.64 -5.45
CA SER A 187 -21.28 -10.76 -4.28
C SER A 187 -22.61 -10.02 -4.48
N GLY A 188 -22.64 -8.96 -5.30
CA GLY A 188 -23.87 -8.29 -5.70
C GLY A 188 -24.82 -9.20 -6.51
N PHE A 189 -24.29 -10.05 -7.39
CA PHE A 189 -25.10 -11.01 -8.16
C PHE A 189 -25.68 -12.09 -7.25
N PHE A 190 -24.85 -12.59 -6.34
CA PHE A 190 -25.18 -13.71 -5.46
C PHE A 190 -25.77 -13.30 -4.11
N LEU A 191 -26.09 -12.02 -3.91
CA LEU A 191 -26.48 -11.43 -2.62
C LEU A 191 -27.65 -12.15 -1.94
N TYR A 192 -28.54 -12.76 -2.71
CA TYR A 192 -29.64 -13.55 -2.16
C TYR A 192 -29.16 -14.76 -1.33
N LEU A 193 -28.05 -15.39 -1.73
CA LEU A 193 -27.46 -16.52 -1.00
C LEU A 193 -27.01 -16.10 0.40
N ASP A 194 -26.38 -14.93 0.55
CA ASP A 194 -25.94 -14.42 1.85
C ASP A 194 -27.11 -14.26 2.82
N HIS A 195 -28.26 -13.76 2.35
CA HIS A 195 -29.41 -13.49 3.21
C HIS A 195 -30.18 -14.75 3.62
N HIS A 196 -30.14 -15.81 2.80
CA HIS A 196 -31.03 -16.96 2.98
C HIS A 196 -30.31 -18.30 3.08
N PHE A 197 -29.37 -18.60 2.18
CA PHE A 197 -28.72 -19.90 2.13
C PHE A 197 -27.59 -20.00 3.16
N VAL A 198 -26.71 -19.00 3.18
CA VAL A 198 -25.54 -18.92 4.07
C VAL A 198 -25.97 -18.96 5.54
N VAL A 199 -26.95 -18.12 5.91
CA VAL A 199 -27.49 -18.06 7.28
C VAL A 199 -28.14 -19.38 7.69
N ARG A 200 -28.92 -20.03 6.81
CA ARG A 200 -29.57 -21.31 7.13
C ARG A 200 -28.60 -22.47 7.31
N ARG A 201 -27.48 -22.44 6.59
CA ARG A 201 -26.47 -23.51 6.60
C ARG A 201 -25.27 -23.23 7.51
N ASN A 202 -25.25 -22.05 8.16
CA ASN A 202 -24.13 -21.59 8.97
C ASN A 202 -22.79 -21.62 8.21
N LEU A 203 -22.80 -21.14 6.97
CA LEU A 203 -21.63 -21.05 6.11
C LEU A 203 -20.95 -19.67 6.21
N PRO A 204 -19.69 -19.52 5.75
CA PRO A 204 -19.07 -18.21 5.59
C PRO A 204 -19.85 -17.33 4.60
N SER A 205 -19.90 -16.03 4.87
CA SER A 205 -20.48 -15.07 3.92
C SER A 205 -19.69 -15.06 2.60
N LEU A 206 -20.31 -14.58 1.52
CA LEU A 206 -19.65 -14.47 0.23
C LEU A 206 -18.38 -13.61 0.31
N ASN A 207 -18.39 -12.53 1.10
CA ASN A 207 -17.23 -11.67 1.29
C ASN A 207 -16.12 -12.34 2.12
N ASP A 208 -16.49 -13.09 3.17
CA ASP A 208 -15.51 -13.85 3.96
C ASP A 208 -14.87 -14.93 3.11
N LEU A 209 -15.69 -15.65 2.32
CA LEU A 209 -15.22 -16.67 1.40
C LEU A 209 -14.26 -16.10 0.36
N ALA A 210 -14.58 -14.94 -0.23
CA ALA A 210 -13.67 -14.23 -1.13
C ALA A 210 -12.33 -13.89 -0.45
N THR A 211 -12.38 -13.41 0.79
CA THR A 211 -11.17 -13.05 1.53
C THR A 211 -10.32 -14.28 1.85
N ILE A 212 -10.94 -15.37 2.29
CA ILE A 212 -10.31 -16.67 2.54
C ILE A 212 -9.70 -17.24 1.24
N SER A 213 -10.40 -17.17 0.11
CA SER A 213 -9.91 -17.62 -1.19
C SER A 213 -8.64 -16.86 -1.61
N PHE A 214 -8.64 -15.53 -1.49
CA PHE A 214 -7.46 -14.73 -1.81
C PHE A 214 -6.29 -15.07 -0.89
N HIS A 215 -6.56 -15.17 0.41
CA HIS A 215 -5.56 -15.55 1.41
C HIS A 215 -4.88 -16.88 1.04
N ASN A 216 -5.68 -17.92 0.82
CA ASN A 216 -5.18 -19.27 0.60
C ASN A 216 -4.47 -19.45 -0.75
N LEU A 217 -4.89 -18.71 -1.78
CA LEU A 217 -4.32 -18.87 -3.13
C LEU A 217 -3.15 -17.94 -3.42
N VAL A 218 -3.12 -16.76 -2.79
CA VAL A 218 -2.14 -15.71 -3.06
C VAL A 218 -1.26 -15.47 -1.84
N TRP A 219 -1.86 -14.99 -0.74
CA TRP A 219 -1.11 -14.47 0.39
C TRP A 219 -0.24 -15.55 1.03
N SER A 220 -0.80 -16.72 1.30
CA SER A 220 -0.09 -17.87 1.88
C SER A 220 1.17 -18.27 1.10
N LYS A 221 1.13 -18.14 -0.24
CA LYS A 221 2.23 -18.53 -1.13
C LYS A 221 3.27 -17.43 -1.32
N LEU A 222 2.84 -16.17 -1.31
CA LEU A 222 3.71 -15.02 -1.54
C LEU A 222 4.26 -14.41 -0.25
N TYR A 223 3.79 -14.85 0.91
CA TYR A 223 4.15 -14.26 2.20
C TYR A 223 5.67 -14.24 2.46
N GLY A 224 6.41 -15.29 2.09
CA GLY A 224 7.87 -15.32 2.21
C GLY A 224 8.55 -14.23 1.37
N ASN A 225 8.19 -14.16 0.08
CA ASN A 225 8.71 -13.13 -0.83
C ASN A 225 8.31 -11.72 -0.36
N PHE A 226 7.11 -11.59 0.21
CA PHE A 226 6.64 -10.35 0.83
C PHE A 226 7.52 -9.94 2.01
N LEU A 227 7.81 -10.87 2.92
CA LEU A 227 8.67 -10.62 4.08
C LEU A 227 10.04 -10.12 3.62
N ASP A 228 10.67 -10.83 2.69
CA ASP A 228 11.99 -10.47 2.18
C ASP A 228 11.98 -9.07 1.54
N ALA A 229 10.95 -8.76 0.74
CA ALA A 229 10.77 -7.45 0.14
C ALA A 229 10.56 -6.34 1.18
N ALA A 230 9.75 -6.58 2.22
CA ALA A 230 9.49 -5.61 3.28
C ALA A 230 10.74 -5.32 4.10
N ILE A 231 11.49 -6.36 4.50
CA ILE A 231 12.77 -6.22 5.22
C ILE A 231 13.81 -5.49 4.35
N SER A 232 13.91 -5.85 3.07
CA SER A 232 14.78 -5.19 2.10
C SER A 232 14.49 -3.69 2.04
N LEU A 233 13.21 -3.29 1.94
CA LEU A 233 12.83 -1.88 1.91
C LEU A 233 13.13 -1.14 3.21
N ILE A 234 12.92 -1.76 4.38
CA ILE A 234 13.28 -1.17 5.68
C ILE A 234 14.80 -0.91 5.72
N ASN A 235 15.61 -1.87 5.27
CA ASN A 235 17.07 -1.70 5.23
C ASN A 235 17.52 -0.66 4.19
N GLN A 236 16.82 -0.54 3.07
CA GLN A 236 17.07 0.53 2.09
C GLN A 236 16.77 1.92 2.67
N ASP A 237 15.66 2.05 3.42
CA ASP A 237 15.28 3.28 4.10
C ASP A 237 16.29 3.64 5.22
N ARG A 238 16.81 2.64 5.94
CA ARG A 238 17.94 2.79 6.90
C ARG A 238 19.18 3.39 6.26
N ASN A 239 19.51 2.94 5.05
CA ASN A 239 20.65 3.44 4.28
C ASN A 239 20.38 4.76 3.52
N GLY A 240 19.28 5.45 3.83
CA GLY A 240 18.96 6.77 3.28
C GLY A 240 18.39 6.77 1.86
N LYS A 241 17.98 5.60 1.34
CA LYS A 241 17.25 5.54 0.06
C LYS A 241 15.82 6.00 0.27
N GLN A 242 15.26 6.73 -0.70
CA GLN A 242 13.85 7.08 -0.72
C GLN A 242 13.00 5.81 -0.92
N VAL A 243 12.18 5.49 0.08
CA VAL A 243 11.25 4.35 0.06
C VAL A 243 9.81 4.87 0.11
N GLN A 244 8.92 4.19 -0.61
CA GLN A 244 7.47 4.45 -0.51
C GLN A 244 6.95 3.88 0.81
N GLN A 245 6.94 4.71 1.85
CA GLN A 245 6.57 4.31 3.22
C GLN A 245 5.08 3.93 3.35
N ASP A 246 4.20 4.55 2.56
CA ASP A 246 2.77 4.21 2.50
C ASP A 246 2.55 2.77 2.05
N LEU A 247 3.36 2.29 1.10
CA LEU A 247 3.30 0.92 0.61
C LEU A 247 3.64 -0.09 1.71
N LEU A 248 4.67 0.19 2.54
CA LEU A 248 4.98 -0.66 3.69
C LEU A 248 3.85 -0.66 4.71
N LYS A 249 3.29 0.51 5.02
CA LYS A 249 2.19 0.65 5.98
C LYS A 249 0.93 -0.10 5.52
N ASP A 250 0.55 0.06 4.27
CA ASP A 250 -0.64 -0.58 3.70
C ASP A 250 -0.49 -2.10 3.71
N VAL A 251 0.69 -2.62 3.39
CA VAL A 251 0.91 -4.06 3.35
C VAL A 251 1.08 -4.67 4.75
N LEU A 252 1.65 -3.95 5.72
CA LEU A 252 1.63 -4.38 7.13
C LEU A 252 0.22 -4.36 7.73
N THR A 253 -0.61 -3.41 7.32
CA THR A 253 -2.04 -3.41 7.67
C THR A 253 -2.76 -4.60 7.03
N PHE A 254 -2.32 -5.00 5.83
CA PHE A 254 -2.86 -6.16 5.14
C PHE A 254 -2.50 -7.48 5.83
N SER A 255 -1.30 -7.61 6.42
CA SER A 255 -0.90 -8.80 7.17
C SER A 255 -1.69 -8.96 8.47
N THR A 256 -2.07 -7.86 9.14
CA THR A 256 -2.94 -7.90 10.32
C THR A 256 -4.38 -8.26 9.97
N PHE A 257 -4.88 -7.79 8.82
CA PHE A 257 -6.24 -8.05 8.38
C PHE A 257 -6.56 -9.55 8.21
N PHE A 258 -5.62 -10.34 7.66
CA PHE A 258 -5.86 -11.79 7.52
C PHE A 258 -5.71 -12.59 8.81
N ALA A 259 -5.02 -12.06 9.81
CA ALA A 259 -4.91 -12.72 11.11
C ALA A 259 -6.27 -12.83 11.82
N GLU A 260 -7.24 -11.97 11.46
CA GLU A 260 -8.59 -11.95 12.03
C GLU A 260 -9.58 -12.91 11.33
N ILE A 261 -9.27 -13.37 10.11
CA ILE A 261 -10.22 -14.06 9.22
C ILE A 261 -9.98 -15.58 9.15
N GLY A 262 -8.84 -16.08 9.62
CA GLY A 262 -8.50 -17.50 9.58
C GLY A 262 -8.90 -18.30 10.84
N GLU A 263 -9.43 -19.52 10.65
CA GLU A 263 -9.59 -20.51 11.74
C GLU A 263 -8.24 -20.94 12.34
N GLN A 264 -7.16 -20.84 11.55
CA GLN A 264 -5.79 -20.93 12.05
C GLN A 264 -5.30 -19.52 12.30
N LYS A 265 -5.01 -19.20 13.57
CA LYS A 265 -4.37 -17.96 13.99
C LYS A 265 -2.94 -17.93 13.46
N ILE A 266 -2.76 -17.65 12.16
CA ILE A 266 -1.44 -17.46 11.57
C ILE A 266 -1.00 -16.05 11.96
N GLU A 267 -0.03 -15.98 12.87
CA GLU A 267 0.52 -14.73 13.38
C GLU A 267 1.57 -14.18 12.38
N TYR A 268 1.08 -13.79 11.20
CA TYR A 268 1.88 -13.15 10.16
C TYR A 268 2.66 -11.97 10.74
N TYR A 269 1.97 -11.08 11.44
CA TYR A 269 2.61 -9.91 12.04
C TYR A 269 3.72 -10.28 13.03
N GLU A 270 3.51 -11.28 13.89
CA GLU A 270 4.52 -11.69 14.87
C GLU A 270 5.74 -12.31 14.20
N THR A 271 5.53 -13.12 13.15
CA THR A 271 6.62 -13.67 12.34
C THR A 271 7.44 -12.54 11.68
N PHE A 272 6.75 -11.56 11.11
CA PHE A 272 7.39 -10.36 10.55
C PHE A 272 8.17 -9.60 11.63
N GLU A 273 7.56 -9.34 12.78
CA GLU A 273 8.16 -8.60 13.88
C GLU A 273 9.45 -9.27 14.35
N GLN A 274 9.43 -10.58 14.58
CA GLN A 274 10.60 -11.35 15.01
C GLN A 274 11.75 -11.27 14.00
N ILE A 275 11.47 -11.44 12.71
CA ILE A 275 12.48 -11.35 11.65
C ILE A 275 13.03 -9.93 11.56
N MET A 276 12.16 -8.92 11.57
CA MET A 276 12.54 -7.51 11.50
C MET A 276 13.45 -7.11 12.67
N LEU A 277 13.09 -7.51 13.90
CA LEU A 277 13.88 -7.25 15.10
C LEU A 277 15.25 -7.93 15.05
N LYS A 278 15.31 -9.16 14.54
CA LYS A 278 16.57 -9.89 14.33
C LYS A 278 17.48 -9.21 13.30
N GLU A 279 16.93 -8.82 12.16
CA GLU A 279 17.67 -8.12 11.10
C GLU A 279 18.15 -6.74 11.57
N ALA A 280 17.32 -6.01 12.32
CA ALA A 280 17.71 -4.75 12.95
C ALA A 280 18.88 -4.94 13.93
N ALA A 281 18.83 -5.98 14.77
CA ALA A 281 19.92 -6.29 15.71
C ALA A 281 21.25 -6.55 14.99
N SER A 282 21.23 -7.27 13.86
CA SER A 282 22.41 -7.51 13.02
C SER A 282 22.94 -6.23 12.39
N TYR A 283 22.05 -5.41 11.82
CA TYR A 283 22.40 -4.11 11.21
C TYR A 283 23.07 -3.18 12.22
N TYR A 284 22.47 -3.00 13.40
CA TYR A 284 23.03 -2.10 14.41
C TYR A 284 24.29 -2.64 15.07
N ALA A 285 24.49 -3.96 15.15
CA ALA A 285 25.75 -4.54 15.62
C ALA A 285 26.91 -4.26 14.64
N GLN A 286 26.65 -4.34 13.33
CA GLN A 286 27.62 -3.97 12.29
C GLN A 286 27.94 -2.47 12.36
N LEU A 287 26.90 -1.63 12.39
CA LEU A 287 27.07 -0.18 12.49
C LEU A 287 27.81 0.23 13.78
N ALA A 288 27.53 -0.43 14.91
CA ALA A 288 28.26 -0.20 16.16
C ALA A 288 29.76 -0.43 15.99
N SER A 289 30.13 -1.55 15.37
CA SER A 289 31.53 -1.93 15.13
C SER A 289 32.23 -0.91 14.22
N GLU A 290 31.56 -0.46 13.15
CA GLU A 290 32.08 0.56 12.23
C GLU A 290 32.28 1.93 12.93
N LEU A 291 31.30 2.36 13.72
CA LEU A 291 31.36 3.62 14.46
C LEU A 291 32.47 3.60 15.53
N LEU A 292 32.65 2.46 16.21
CA LEU A 292 33.70 2.28 17.22
C LEU A 292 35.11 2.36 16.61
N CYS A 293 35.30 1.94 15.36
CA CYS A 293 36.61 2.00 14.69
C CYS A 293 37.02 3.42 14.28
N CYS A 294 36.09 4.31 13.95
CA CYS A 294 36.41 5.52 13.18
C CYS A 294 36.04 6.88 13.84
N ARG A 295 35.30 6.90 14.96
CA ARG A 295 34.76 8.15 15.56
C ARG A 295 35.33 8.45 16.95
N SER A 296 35.33 9.70 17.41
CA SER A 296 35.63 10.01 18.83
C SER A 296 34.51 9.53 19.77
N TYR A 297 34.74 9.44 21.08
CA TYR A 297 33.70 9.12 22.06
C TYR A 297 32.53 10.10 21.99
N THR A 298 32.81 11.41 21.91
CA THR A 298 31.77 12.43 21.83
C THR A 298 30.94 12.33 20.55
N ASP A 299 31.60 12.11 19.41
CA ASP A 299 30.91 11.94 18.13
C ASP A 299 30.07 10.66 18.11
N TYR A 300 30.56 9.60 18.75
CA TYR A 300 29.83 8.35 18.88
C TYR A 300 28.52 8.55 19.64
N ILE A 301 28.57 9.14 20.84
CA ILE A 301 27.36 9.35 21.66
C ILE A 301 26.36 10.27 20.96
N GLN A 302 26.83 11.34 20.30
CA GLN A 302 25.96 12.22 19.52
C GLN A 302 25.30 11.49 18.33
N THR A 303 26.07 10.65 17.63
CA THR A 303 25.56 9.84 16.51
C THR A 303 24.52 8.83 16.99
N VAL A 304 24.75 8.14 18.11
CA VAL A 304 23.79 7.19 18.69
C VAL A 304 22.49 7.89 19.09
N ALA A 305 22.57 9.06 19.72
CA ALA A 305 21.38 9.85 20.06
C ALA A 305 20.57 10.22 18.81
N TRP A 306 21.24 10.66 17.74
CA TRP A 306 20.60 10.96 16.46
C TRP A 306 19.96 9.71 15.83
N LEU A 307 20.66 8.56 15.82
CA LEU A 307 20.16 7.30 15.28
C LEU A 307 18.90 6.81 15.99
N LEU A 308 18.82 6.96 17.33
CA LEU A 308 17.63 6.60 18.10
C LEU A 308 16.41 7.46 17.76
N ILE A 309 16.61 8.77 17.57
CA ILE A 309 15.54 9.69 17.14
C ILE A 309 15.08 9.31 15.74
N GLN A 310 16.02 9.13 14.81
CA GLN A 310 15.71 8.77 13.43
C GLN A 310 15.00 7.42 13.32
N GLU A 311 15.44 6.39 14.04
CA GLU A 311 14.77 5.08 13.97
C GLU A 311 13.36 5.14 14.56
N ARG A 312 13.13 5.92 15.62
CA ARG A 312 11.78 6.17 16.15
C ARG A 312 10.88 6.85 15.11
N GLU A 313 11.35 7.94 14.53
CA GLU A 313 10.59 8.70 13.54
C GLU A 313 10.32 7.90 12.27
N ARG A 314 11.27 7.05 11.86
CA ARG A 314 11.15 6.15 10.71
C ARG A 314 10.12 5.06 10.98
N SER A 315 10.36 4.25 12.00
CA SER A 315 9.57 3.07 12.29
C SER A 315 8.13 3.42 12.70
N GLY A 316 7.93 4.54 13.38
CA GLY A 316 6.60 5.04 13.76
C GLY A 316 5.68 5.40 12.58
N ARG A 317 6.21 5.50 11.35
CA ARG A 317 5.39 5.78 10.15
C ARG A 317 4.65 4.55 9.64
N TYR A 318 5.18 3.35 9.86
CA TYR A 318 4.66 2.11 9.27
C TYR A 318 4.53 0.92 10.24
N LEU A 319 5.18 0.92 11.42
CA LEU A 319 5.05 -0.14 12.43
C LEU A 319 3.98 0.19 13.49
N GLN A 320 3.52 -0.85 14.19
CA GLN A 320 2.70 -0.69 15.39
C GLN A 320 3.53 -0.16 16.56
N GLN A 321 2.91 0.60 17.46
CA GLN A 321 3.59 1.25 18.59
C GLN A 321 4.39 0.25 19.45
N GLY A 322 3.84 -0.93 19.75
CA GLY A 322 4.54 -1.95 20.53
C GLY A 322 5.81 -2.47 19.85
N SER A 323 5.80 -2.62 18.52
CA SER A 323 6.97 -3.05 17.74
C SER A 323 8.04 -1.96 17.62
N VAL A 324 7.62 -0.69 17.57
CA VAL A 324 8.54 0.46 17.62
C VAL A 324 9.31 0.46 18.93
N GLU A 325 8.64 0.25 20.06
CA GLU A 325 9.29 0.24 21.37
C GLU A 325 10.30 -0.90 21.50
N LYS A 326 9.94 -2.12 21.08
CA LYS A 326 10.87 -3.26 21.02
C LYS A 326 12.06 -2.98 20.11
N LEU A 327 11.83 -2.39 18.94
CA LEU A 327 12.90 -2.03 18.01
C LEU A 327 13.88 -1.05 18.64
N LEU A 328 13.39 0.01 19.29
CA LEU A 328 14.22 1.00 19.97
C LEU A 328 15.03 0.39 21.12
N GLU A 329 14.46 -0.57 21.85
CA GLU A 329 15.19 -1.32 22.88
C GLU A 329 16.35 -2.11 22.26
N ILE A 330 16.14 -2.75 21.10
CA ILE A 330 17.22 -3.42 20.37
C ILE A 330 18.30 -2.43 19.94
N VAL A 331 17.92 -1.28 19.37
CA VAL A 331 18.89 -0.26 18.93
C VAL A 331 19.73 0.23 20.11
N LYS A 332 19.08 0.56 21.23
CA LYS A 332 19.75 1.01 22.45
C LYS A 332 20.71 -0.07 22.97
N ARG A 333 20.25 -1.32 23.07
CA ARG A 333 21.08 -2.43 23.53
C ARG A 333 22.32 -2.64 22.65
N LYS A 334 22.16 -2.61 21.33
CA LYS A 334 23.26 -2.83 20.38
C LYS A 334 24.26 -1.67 20.32
N LEU A 335 23.80 -0.43 20.44
CA LEU A 335 24.65 0.76 20.32
C LEU A 335 25.18 1.29 21.67
N MET A 336 24.60 0.89 22.80
CA MET A 336 25.00 1.38 24.12
C MET A 336 25.36 0.25 25.09
N ASP A 337 24.42 -0.67 25.36
CA ASP A 337 24.60 -1.63 26.46
C ASP A 337 25.71 -2.65 26.14
N GLU A 338 25.72 -3.19 24.92
CA GLU A 338 26.74 -4.14 24.47
C GLU A 338 28.09 -3.48 24.15
N THR A 339 28.11 -2.18 23.86
CA THR A 339 29.32 -1.41 23.54
C THR A 339 29.90 -0.65 24.75
N ALA A 340 29.21 -0.68 25.90
CA ALA A 340 29.52 0.14 27.07
C ALA A 340 30.98 0.03 27.53
N LEU A 341 31.52 -1.18 27.61
CA LEU A 341 32.90 -1.40 28.06
C LEU A 341 33.92 -0.75 27.11
N LEU A 342 33.74 -0.94 25.80
CA LEU A 342 34.60 -0.36 24.77
C LEU A 342 34.52 1.17 24.77
N LEU A 343 33.35 1.73 25.04
CA LEU A 343 33.16 3.18 25.14
C LEU A 343 33.88 3.76 26.36
N VAL A 344 33.88 3.07 27.50
CA VAL A 344 34.62 3.50 28.70
C VAL A 344 36.12 3.48 28.46
N GLU A 345 36.63 2.43 27.80
CA GLU A 345 38.05 2.35 27.43
C GLU A 345 38.45 3.46 26.46
N LYS A 346 37.61 3.72 25.46
CA LYS A 346 37.82 4.78 24.48
C LYS A 346 37.77 6.17 25.11
N GLN A 347 36.81 6.42 25.99
CA GLN A 347 36.73 7.67 26.74
C GLN A 347 37.98 7.89 27.59
N LYS A 348 38.49 6.85 28.25
CA LYS A 348 39.75 6.93 29.01
C LYS A 348 40.93 7.21 28.09
N ALA A 349 41.06 6.52 26.97
CA ALA A 349 42.14 6.73 26.00
C ALA A 349 42.14 8.16 25.44
N GLU A 350 40.96 8.72 25.14
CA GLU A 350 40.81 10.11 24.68
C GLU A 350 41.04 11.13 25.81
N CYS A 351 40.74 10.77 27.06
CA CYS A 351 40.94 11.63 28.22
C CYS A 351 42.39 11.59 28.74
N HIS A 352 43.19 10.58 28.38
CA HIS A 352 44.57 10.39 28.83
C HIS A 352 45.59 11.40 28.28
N ASP A 353 45.18 12.34 27.43
CA ASP A 353 45.91 13.61 27.23
C ASP A 353 45.82 14.55 28.46
N THR A 354 45.49 13.98 29.63
CA THR A 354 45.63 14.50 30.99
C THR A 354 47.01 15.12 31.32
N ALA A 355 48.08 14.74 30.62
CA ALA A 355 49.39 15.39 30.79
C ALA A 355 49.33 16.87 30.38
N THR A 356 48.61 17.16 29.28
CA THR A 356 48.34 18.51 28.78
C THR A 356 47.37 19.25 29.71
N TYR A 357 46.39 18.53 30.29
CA TYR A 357 45.40 19.11 31.20
C TYR A 357 45.98 19.51 32.56
N GLN A 358 46.87 18.69 33.14
CA GLN A 358 47.58 19.05 34.37
C GLN A 358 48.62 20.16 34.14
N ASP A 359 49.29 20.18 32.98
CA ASP A 359 50.23 21.25 32.62
C ASP A 359 49.50 22.59 32.41
N LEU A 360 48.29 22.56 31.84
CA LEU A 360 47.40 23.72 31.71
C LEU A 360 46.85 24.18 33.08
N LEU A 361 46.42 23.27 33.95
CA LEU A 361 45.97 23.60 35.31
C LEU A 361 47.10 24.19 36.16
N SER A 362 48.33 23.70 36.01
CA SER A 362 49.53 24.25 36.65
C SER A 362 49.86 25.66 36.14
N LYS A 363 49.77 25.88 34.82
CA LYS A 363 49.93 27.22 34.21
C LYS A 363 48.82 28.19 34.62
N CYS A 364 47.59 27.72 34.79
CA CYS A 364 46.47 28.55 35.25
C CYS A 364 46.54 28.85 36.77
N ALA A 365 47.04 27.93 37.59
CA ALA A 365 47.25 28.16 39.02
C ALA A 365 48.32 29.24 39.31
N GLY A 366 49.21 29.52 38.35
CA GLY A 366 50.20 30.60 38.41
C GLY A 366 49.71 31.97 37.96
N MET A 367 48.50 32.09 37.41
CA MET A 367 47.95 33.36 36.92
C MET A 367 46.86 33.86 37.89
N SER A 368 47.27 34.68 38.86
CA SER A 368 46.33 35.56 39.57
C SER A 368 45.70 36.53 38.57
N LEU A 369 44.39 36.43 38.38
CA LEU A 369 43.59 37.36 37.60
C LEU A 369 43.41 38.66 38.38
N GLY A 370 44.19 39.67 38.00
CA GLY A 370 43.76 41.07 38.07
C GLY A 370 42.73 41.34 36.98
N GLU A 371 41.58 41.84 37.42
CA GLU A 371 40.52 42.63 36.77
C GLU A 371 40.22 42.54 35.25
N GLU A 372 38.93 42.28 35.01
CA GLU A 372 38.00 42.92 34.05
C GLU A 372 37.79 42.44 32.59
N SER A 373 36.48 42.28 32.30
CA SER A 373 35.76 42.47 31.01
C SER A 373 35.93 41.39 29.93
N SER A 374 35.03 41.13 28.99
CA SER A 374 33.58 41.30 28.78
C SER A 374 33.23 40.58 27.46
N VAL A 375 32.02 40.01 27.35
CA VAL A 375 31.17 39.89 26.14
C VAL A 375 31.46 38.84 25.02
N SER A 376 30.45 37.95 24.86
CA SER A 376 29.78 37.48 23.61
C SER A 376 29.99 36.06 22.99
N PRO A 377 28.96 35.53 22.27
CA PRO A 377 28.69 34.10 22.10
C PRO A 377 29.11 33.52 20.73
N LEU A 378 29.42 32.22 20.73
CA LEU A 378 29.93 31.45 19.58
C LEU A 378 28.85 31.07 18.56
N THR A 379 29.16 31.40 17.30
CA THR A 379 28.46 31.05 16.06
C THR A 379 28.86 29.65 15.55
N GLN A 380 27.93 29.06 14.80
CA GLN A 380 27.94 27.80 14.02
C GLN A 380 29.27 27.38 13.35
N TRP A 381 29.50 26.06 13.21
CA TRP A 381 30.51 25.47 12.30
C TRP A 381 29.98 24.23 11.54
N PRO A 382 30.47 23.90 10.32
CA PRO A 382 29.86 22.97 9.37
C PRO A 382 30.48 21.56 9.34
N PHE A 383 29.74 20.63 8.70
CA PHE A 383 30.11 19.25 8.38
C PHE A 383 31.30 19.14 7.39
N PRO A 384 32.13 18.07 7.46
CA PRO A 384 32.93 17.59 6.34
C PRO A 384 32.31 16.36 5.64
N GLN A 385 32.56 16.27 4.33
CA GLN A 385 32.20 15.20 3.38
C GLN A 385 32.89 13.87 3.67
#